data_AF-A0A351DVX0-F1
#
_entry.id   AF-A0A351DVX0-F1
#
_cell.length_a   1.000
_cell.length_b   1.000
_cell.length_c   1.000
_cell.angle_alpha   90.00
_cell.angle_beta   90.00
_cell.angle_gamma   90.00
#
_symmetry.space_group_name_H-M   'P 1'
#
loop_
_entity.id
_entity.type
_entity.pdbx_description
1 polymer ?
#
loop_
_entity_poly.entity_id
_entity_poly.type
_entity_poly.pdbx_seq_one_letter_code
_entity_poly.pdbx_strand_id
1 'polypeptide(L)'
;MILRQIAIHALVLFSLGAWTQDSWGQAVTLAPTPTGLNDEVTLTIDVSQSAEHGLKAVLEANPDLPVYLWTWSPSDPVGGNGSWNNSNEGMLLQSTGGLKYTLTFVPSEFYTDVSALYSNGISCLAKLKDGAPYPGFDDFGEAKTEDFNVAVLPKLCEDLMCVFPESRRQDDFLSITYNNNLETYEGMQNVADDEVYIQLIARVVSASGAEEIPYVEESMVTSTPELRMRPVDGKPGFFRLTMLTASFFQGLIPEDGDIINITAFPLRPGYEYPPDSTPWNAPDHWTIIPILTCD
;
A
#
# COMPACT_ATOMS: atom_id res chain seq x y z
N MET A 1 12.13 -52.34 50.48
CA MET A 1 11.32 -51.16 50.83
C MET A 1 11.66 -50.07 49.82
N ILE A 2 10.73 -49.86 48.87
CA ILE A 2 10.90 -49.03 47.67
C ILE A 2 10.56 -47.59 48.06
N LEU A 3 11.46 -46.62 47.86
CA LEU A 3 11.08 -45.21 47.85
C LEU A 3 11.19 -44.64 46.44
N ARG A 4 10.06 -44.10 45.99
CA ARG A 4 9.73 -43.64 44.65
C ARG A 4 10.30 -42.24 44.37
N GLN A 5 10.57 -42.03 43.09
CA GLN A 5 10.79 -40.76 42.39
C GLN A 5 9.74 -39.70 42.72
N ILE A 6 10.17 -38.43 42.82
CA ILE A 6 9.36 -37.26 42.46
C ILE A 6 10.25 -36.33 41.64
N ALA A 7 10.07 -36.35 40.31
CA ALA A 7 10.63 -35.36 39.40
C ALA A 7 9.66 -34.17 39.34
N ILE A 8 10.08 -33.00 39.83
CA ILE A 8 9.33 -31.75 39.74
C ILE A 8 9.61 -31.16 38.35
N HIS A 9 8.66 -31.32 37.42
CA HIS A 9 8.64 -30.57 36.18
C HIS A 9 8.05 -29.19 36.46
N ALA A 10 8.89 -28.15 36.41
CA ALA A 10 8.44 -26.76 36.40
C ALA A 10 7.95 -26.42 34.99
N LEU A 11 6.63 -26.37 34.82
CA LEU A 11 5.98 -25.86 33.61
C LEU A 11 6.05 -24.32 33.66
N VAL A 12 6.99 -23.72 32.95
CA VAL A 12 7.05 -22.27 32.76
C VAL A 12 6.06 -21.92 31.63
N LEU A 13 4.87 -21.45 32.00
CA LEU A 13 3.97 -20.79 31.06
C LEU A 13 4.58 -19.42 30.69
N PHE A 14 5.13 -19.33 29.48
CA PHE A 14 5.36 -18.05 28.84
C PHE A 14 4.01 -17.49 28.39
N SER A 15 3.43 -16.60 29.21
CA SER A 15 2.37 -15.71 28.73
C SER A 15 2.99 -14.76 27.71
N LEU A 16 2.70 -14.97 26.43
CA LEU A 16 2.84 -13.96 25.38
C LEU A 16 1.86 -12.83 25.70
N GLY A 17 2.28 -11.92 26.58
CA GLY A 17 1.65 -10.62 26.70
C GLY A 17 1.89 -9.89 25.39
N ALA A 18 0.81 -9.59 24.66
CA ALA A 18 0.85 -8.61 23.59
C ALA A 18 1.23 -7.28 24.22
N TRP A 19 2.48 -6.89 24.05
CA TRP A 19 2.95 -5.56 24.38
C TRP A 19 2.35 -4.62 23.33
N THR A 20 1.24 -3.96 23.66
CA THR A 20 0.85 -2.75 22.95
C THR A 20 1.92 -1.72 23.27
N GLN A 21 2.79 -1.45 22.30
CA GLN A 21 3.65 -0.28 22.38
C GLN A 21 2.72 0.93 22.29
N ASP A 22 2.46 1.59 23.42
CA ASP A 22 1.91 2.93 23.42
C ASP A 22 2.95 3.83 22.74
N SER A 23 2.75 4.09 21.45
CA SER A 23 3.51 5.11 20.73
C SER A 23 3.20 6.45 21.36
N TRP A 24 4.22 7.15 21.84
CA TRP A 24 4.06 8.50 22.35
C TRP A 24 3.63 9.43 21.20
N GLY A 25 2.33 9.69 21.11
CA GLY A 25 1.76 11.03 20.96
C GLY A 25 1.58 11.62 19.56
N GLN A 26 1.21 10.85 18.54
CA GLN A 26 0.59 11.48 17.35
C GLN A 26 -0.89 11.72 17.63
N ALA A 27 -1.32 12.99 17.59
CA ALA A 27 -2.71 13.39 17.74
C ALA A 27 -3.60 12.84 16.62
N VAL A 28 -3.01 12.40 15.50
CA VAL A 28 -3.70 11.76 14.38
C VAL A 28 -2.96 10.52 13.92
N THR A 29 -3.68 9.42 13.75
CA THR A 29 -3.15 8.15 13.24
C THR A 29 -4.03 7.58 12.13
N LEU A 30 -3.44 6.74 11.28
CA LEU A 30 -4.14 6.03 10.20
C LEU A 30 -3.81 4.53 10.28
N ALA A 31 -4.83 3.68 10.17
CA ALA A 31 -4.67 2.23 10.17
C ALA A 31 -5.55 1.57 9.09
N PRO A 32 -5.14 0.44 8.49
CA PRO A 32 -3.86 -0.23 8.67
C PRO A 32 -2.69 0.55 8.03
N THR A 33 -1.50 0.34 8.57
CA THR A 33 -0.23 0.76 7.95
C THR A 33 0.61 -0.49 7.68
N PRO A 34 1.12 -0.71 6.45
CA PRO A 34 0.97 0.14 5.26
C PRO A 34 -0.46 0.16 4.69
N THR A 35 -0.79 1.23 3.98
CA THR A 35 -2.13 1.58 3.49
C THR A 35 -2.24 1.42 1.99
N GLY A 36 -3.25 0.67 1.55
CA GLY A 36 -3.70 0.57 0.16
C GLY A 36 -4.60 1.72 -0.28
N LEU A 37 -4.69 1.99 -1.59
CA LEU A 37 -5.62 3.01 -2.12
C LEU A 37 -7.08 2.54 -2.04
N ASN A 38 -7.29 1.24 -2.14
CA ASN A 38 -8.61 0.60 -2.20
C ASN A 38 -8.94 -0.20 -0.93
N ASP A 39 -8.07 -0.15 0.07
CA ASP A 39 -8.31 -0.75 1.38
C ASP A 39 -9.14 0.20 2.24
N GLU A 40 -10.03 -0.36 3.06
CA GLU A 40 -10.69 0.42 4.12
C GLU A 40 -9.65 0.83 5.18
N VAL A 41 -9.64 2.12 5.51
CA VAL A 41 -8.75 2.71 6.53
C VAL A 41 -9.54 3.44 7.58
N THR A 42 -9.00 3.50 8.80
CA THR A 42 -9.53 4.29 9.90
C THR A 42 -8.54 5.38 10.28
N LEU A 43 -8.97 6.63 10.11
CA LEU A 43 -8.31 7.80 10.67
C LEU A 43 -8.79 7.98 12.11
N THR A 44 -7.86 8.11 13.06
CA THR A 44 -8.17 8.42 14.46
C THR A 44 -7.58 9.77 14.82
N ILE A 45 -8.38 10.63 15.45
CA ILE A 45 -7.95 11.92 16.01
C ILE A 45 -8.15 11.88 17.53
N ASP A 46 -7.07 12.07 18.27
CA ASP A 46 -7.06 12.23 19.73
C ASP A 46 -6.98 13.71 20.09
N VAL A 47 -8.15 14.33 20.29
CA VAL A 47 -8.27 15.75 20.64
C VAL A 47 -7.67 16.04 22.01
N SER A 48 -7.47 15.04 22.89
CA SER A 48 -6.77 15.27 24.16
C SER A 48 -5.32 15.71 23.97
N GLN A 49 -4.72 15.35 22.82
CA GLN A 49 -3.36 15.71 22.42
C GLN A 49 -3.30 17.03 21.64
N SER A 50 -4.44 17.62 21.28
CA SER A 50 -4.49 18.93 20.61
C SER A 50 -3.94 20.02 21.53
N ALA A 51 -3.02 20.82 20.99
CA ALA A 51 -2.29 21.84 21.73
C ALA A 51 -2.76 23.27 21.44
N GLU A 52 -3.51 23.47 20.35
CA GLU A 52 -3.98 24.79 19.92
C GLU A 52 -5.51 24.85 19.82
N HIS A 53 -6.03 26.07 19.80
CA HIS A 53 -7.44 26.38 19.60
C HIS A 53 -8.38 25.80 20.68
N GLY A 54 -9.69 25.92 20.46
CA GLY A 54 -10.70 25.75 21.49
C GLY A 54 -11.35 24.37 21.57
N LEU A 55 -11.16 23.48 20.58
CA LEU A 55 -11.97 22.26 20.51
C LEU A 55 -11.83 21.38 21.75
N LYS A 56 -10.59 21.20 22.24
CA LYS A 56 -10.34 20.41 23.45
C LYS A 56 -11.10 20.94 24.66
N ALA A 57 -10.94 22.23 24.98
CA ALA A 57 -11.59 22.85 26.13
C ALA A 57 -13.13 22.80 26.01
N VAL A 58 -13.66 23.02 24.81
CA VAL A 58 -15.10 22.97 24.55
C VAL A 58 -15.64 21.56 24.78
N LEU A 59 -14.96 20.52 24.30
CA LEU A 59 -15.38 19.12 24.46
C LEU A 59 -15.20 18.58 25.88
N GLU A 60 -14.19 19.04 26.63
CA GLU A 60 -14.04 18.71 28.05
C GLU A 60 -15.26 19.17 28.88
N ALA A 61 -15.84 20.32 28.52
CA ALA A 61 -17.03 20.85 29.16
C ALA A 61 -18.35 20.35 28.52
N ASN A 62 -18.31 19.96 27.25
CA ASN A 62 -19.49 19.58 26.45
C ASN A 62 -19.18 18.31 25.63
N PRO A 63 -19.05 17.14 26.28
CA PRO A 63 -18.55 15.93 25.63
C PRO A 63 -19.46 15.36 24.54
N ASP A 64 -20.74 15.72 24.55
CA ASP A 64 -21.75 15.21 23.62
C ASP A 64 -21.83 16.00 22.29
N LEU A 65 -21.00 17.04 22.12
CA LEU A 65 -21.01 17.82 20.88
C LEU A 65 -20.43 17.01 19.70
N PRO A 66 -21.05 17.08 18.51
CA PRO A 66 -20.56 16.36 17.33
C PRO A 66 -19.28 17.00 16.80
N VAL A 67 -18.32 16.14 16.43
CA VAL A 67 -17.02 16.54 15.88
C VAL A 67 -16.94 16.09 14.43
N TYR A 68 -16.42 16.95 13.57
CA TYR A 68 -16.33 16.76 12.12
C TYR A 68 -14.87 16.86 11.67
N LEU A 69 -14.52 16.05 10.67
CA LEU A 69 -13.26 16.18 9.95
C LEU A 69 -13.32 17.34 8.96
N TRP A 70 -12.20 18.06 8.82
CA TRP A 70 -11.94 18.94 7.69
C TRP A 70 -10.61 18.54 7.08
N THR A 71 -10.56 18.22 5.79
CA THR A 71 -9.36 17.70 5.10
C THR A 71 -9.15 18.37 3.74
N TRP A 72 -7.89 18.53 3.32
CA TRP A 72 -7.54 19.23 2.07
C TRP A 72 -6.35 18.62 1.33
N SER A 73 -5.76 17.54 1.84
CA SER A 73 -4.72 16.77 1.17
C SER A 73 -5.03 15.29 1.36
N PRO A 74 -4.89 14.42 0.33
CA PRO A 74 -4.32 14.69 -1.00
C PRO A 74 -5.17 15.58 -1.91
N SER A 75 -6.46 15.70 -1.64
CA SER A 75 -7.37 16.64 -2.29
C SER A 75 -8.59 16.91 -1.40
N ASP A 76 -9.59 17.63 -1.91
CA ASP A 76 -10.91 17.71 -1.25
C ASP A 76 -11.63 16.35 -1.29
N PRO A 77 -12.43 16.02 -0.26
CA PRO A 77 -13.23 14.81 -0.28
C PRO A 77 -14.35 14.91 -1.33
N VAL A 78 -14.79 13.78 -1.90
CA VAL A 78 -15.81 13.72 -2.97
C VAL A 78 -17.13 14.40 -2.56
N GLY A 79 -17.54 14.24 -1.30
CA GLY A 79 -18.72 14.93 -0.75
C GLY A 79 -18.48 16.39 -0.36
N GLY A 80 -17.23 16.86 -0.36
CA GLY A 80 -16.81 18.15 0.16
C GLY A 80 -16.88 18.27 1.68
N ASN A 81 -16.08 19.16 2.25
CA ASN A 81 -16.04 19.41 3.70
C ASN A 81 -17.30 20.12 4.24
N GLY A 82 -18.08 20.77 3.37
CA GLY A 82 -19.13 21.74 3.75
C GLY A 82 -18.58 23.17 3.75
N SER A 83 -19.05 24.00 4.68
CA SER A 83 -18.51 25.35 4.92
C SER A 83 -17.90 25.48 6.32
N TRP A 84 -17.12 26.54 6.55
CA TRP A 84 -16.50 26.78 7.86
C TRP A 84 -17.52 26.80 8.99
N ASN A 85 -18.69 27.40 8.76
CA ASN A 85 -19.78 27.48 9.73
C ASN A 85 -20.82 26.36 9.64
N ASN A 86 -20.63 25.38 8.75
CA ASN A 86 -21.57 24.26 8.58
C ASN A 86 -20.86 23.07 7.89
N SER A 87 -20.20 22.23 8.67
CA SER A 87 -19.54 21.01 8.17
C SER A 87 -20.52 20.05 7.50
N ASN A 88 -20.08 19.28 6.50
CA ASN A 88 -20.90 18.24 5.87
C ASN A 88 -21.12 17.05 6.83
N GLU A 89 -22.31 16.44 6.83
CA GLU A 89 -22.60 15.24 7.64
C GLU A 89 -21.74 14.03 7.23
N GLY A 90 -21.30 13.96 5.98
CA GLY A 90 -20.34 12.94 5.53
C GLY A 90 -18.97 13.03 6.22
N MET A 91 -18.70 14.12 6.94
CA MET A 91 -17.47 14.33 7.69
C MET A 91 -17.63 14.08 9.20
N LEU A 92 -18.80 13.64 9.66
CA LEU A 92 -19.05 13.38 11.08
C LEU A 92 -18.14 12.25 11.57
N LEU A 93 -17.38 12.53 12.63
CA LEU A 93 -16.53 11.54 13.28
C LEU A 93 -17.32 10.74 14.31
N GLN A 94 -17.01 9.46 14.43
CA GLN A 94 -17.53 8.60 15.48
C GLN A 94 -16.68 8.75 16.75
N SER A 95 -17.31 9.09 17.88
CA SER A 95 -16.62 9.07 19.18
C SER A 95 -16.32 7.62 19.60
N THR A 96 -15.10 7.36 20.02
CA THR A 96 -14.66 6.06 20.58
C THR A 96 -14.48 6.09 22.10
N GLY A 97 -14.93 7.17 22.74
CA GLY A 97 -14.80 7.41 24.18
C GLY A 97 -13.63 8.33 24.53
N GLY A 98 -13.79 9.11 25.61
CA GLY A 98 -12.88 10.21 25.91
C GLY A 98 -12.93 11.28 24.81
N LEU A 99 -11.77 11.84 24.45
CA LEU A 99 -11.62 12.84 23.39
C LEU A 99 -11.08 12.23 22.08
N LYS A 100 -11.39 10.95 21.83
CA LYS A 100 -10.95 10.22 20.63
C LYS A 100 -12.10 10.04 19.65
N TYR A 101 -11.80 10.31 18.39
CA TYR A 101 -12.76 10.35 17.30
C TYR A 101 -12.21 9.65 16.06
N THR A 102 -13.05 8.94 15.32
CA THR A 102 -12.63 8.14 14.16
C THR A 102 -13.49 8.36 12.93
N LEU A 103 -12.88 8.24 11.75
CA LEU A 103 -13.58 8.11 10.47
C LEU A 103 -12.99 6.92 9.71
N THR A 104 -13.86 6.04 9.22
CA THR A 104 -13.47 4.92 8.37
C THR A 104 -13.89 5.18 6.93
N PHE A 105 -12.98 4.99 5.97
CA PHE A 105 -13.21 5.27 4.55
C PHE A 105 -12.24 4.50 3.65
N VAL A 106 -12.51 4.45 2.34
CA VAL A 106 -11.58 3.95 1.32
C VAL A 106 -10.94 5.17 0.62
N PRO A 107 -9.61 5.34 0.59
CA PRO A 107 -8.98 6.56 0.07
C PRO A 107 -9.40 6.94 -1.36
N SER A 108 -9.44 5.97 -2.27
CA SER A 108 -9.82 6.17 -3.68
C SER A 108 -11.28 6.57 -3.89
N GLU A 109 -12.15 6.27 -2.92
CA GLU A 109 -13.57 6.66 -2.96
C GLU A 109 -13.83 7.96 -2.19
N PHE A 110 -13.04 8.24 -1.16
CA PHE A 110 -13.24 9.37 -0.26
C PHE A 110 -12.68 10.68 -0.82
N TYR A 111 -11.50 10.64 -1.46
CA TYR A 111 -10.86 11.81 -2.05
C TYR A 111 -11.16 11.93 -3.54
N THR A 112 -11.26 13.17 -4.03
CA THR A 112 -11.47 13.45 -5.47
C THR A 112 -10.25 13.12 -6.33
N ASP A 113 -9.05 13.13 -5.75
CA ASP A 113 -7.77 12.76 -6.36
C ASP A 113 -6.82 12.24 -5.27
N VAL A 114 -6.26 11.05 -5.49
CA VAL A 114 -5.35 10.37 -4.56
C VAL A 114 -3.89 10.37 -5.03
N SER A 115 -3.58 11.04 -6.14
CA SER A 115 -2.23 11.06 -6.74
C SER A 115 -1.12 11.52 -5.77
N ALA A 116 -1.46 12.43 -4.85
CA ALA A 116 -0.53 12.97 -3.85
C ALA A 116 -0.56 12.25 -2.49
N LEU A 117 -1.36 11.18 -2.33
CA LEU A 117 -1.61 10.55 -1.03
C LEU A 117 -0.30 10.09 -0.37
N TYR A 118 0.55 9.41 -1.13
CA TYR A 118 1.80 8.84 -0.59
C TYR A 118 2.94 9.86 -0.50
N SER A 119 2.89 10.95 -1.27
CA SER A 119 3.92 12.00 -1.22
C SER A 119 3.65 13.03 -0.14
N ASN A 120 2.37 13.39 0.07
CA ASN A 120 1.96 14.50 0.95
C ASN A 120 1.25 14.01 2.22
N GLY A 121 0.79 12.76 2.23
CA GLY A 121 -0.06 12.25 3.30
C GLY A 121 -1.44 12.91 3.29
N ILE A 122 -2.12 12.79 4.43
CA ILE A 122 -3.43 13.42 4.67
C ILE A 122 -3.24 14.63 5.58
N SER A 123 -3.66 15.80 5.10
CA SER A 123 -3.67 17.04 5.89
C SER A 123 -5.10 17.37 6.30
N CYS A 124 -5.33 17.47 7.60
CA CYS A 124 -6.68 17.59 8.16
C CYS A 124 -6.69 18.26 9.54
N LEU A 125 -7.89 18.60 10.03
CA LEU A 125 -8.16 19.03 11.39
C LEU A 125 -9.52 18.51 11.86
N ALA A 126 -9.75 18.48 13.16
CA ALA A 126 -11.07 18.25 13.74
C ALA A 126 -11.71 19.57 14.14
N LYS A 127 -13.04 19.68 14.02
CA LYS A 127 -13.81 20.88 14.41
C LYS A 127 -15.23 20.53 14.82
N LEU A 128 -15.91 21.46 15.49
CA LEU A 128 -17.37 21.36 15.63
C LEU A 128 -18.08 21.60 14.28
N LYS A 129 -19.40 21.46 14.26
CA LYS A 129 -20.24 21.77 13.09
C LYS A 129 -19.95 23.16 12.52
N ASP A 130 -19.81 24.14 13.42
CA ASP A 130 -19.30 25.48 13.13
C ASP A 130 -17.89 25.60 13.70
N GLY A 131 -16.92 26.00 12.87
CA GLY A 131 -15.52 26.18 13.26
C GLY A 131 -15.24 27.52 13.95
N ALA A 132 -16.20 28.45 13.99
CA ALA A 132 -16.06 29.69 14.73
C ALA A 132 -15.84 29.45 16.24
N PRO A 133 -15.40 30.47 17.00
CA PRO A 133 -15.34 30.38 18.45
C PRO A 133 -16.67 29.95 19.06
N TYR A 134 -16.61 29.03 20.03
CA TYR A 134 -17.81 28.52 20.69
C TYR A 134 -18.25 29.48 21.80
N PRO A 135 -19.54 29.83 21.90
CA PRO A 135 -20.03 30.79 22.91
C PRO A 135 -19.62 30.41 24.34
N GLY A 136 -18.97 31.33 25.04
CA GLY A 136 -18.48 31.11 26.41
C GLY A 136 -17.09 30.45 26.48
N PHE A 137 -16.49 30.18 25.33
CA PHE A 137 -15.11 29.68 25.19
C PHE A 137 -14.30 30.56 24.22
N ASP A 138 -14.77 31.79 23.99
CA ASP A 138 -14.20 32.73 23.00
C ASP A 138 -12.70 32.99 23.21
N ASP A 139 -12.23 32.97 24.46
CA ASP A 139 -10.82 33.15 24.84
C ASP A 139 -9.89 32.02 24.36
N PHE A 140 -10.45 30.84 24.02
CA PHE A 140 -9.69 29.71 23.48
C PHE A 140 -9.62 29.72 21.94
N GLY A 141 -10.28 30.67 21.28
CA GLY A 141 -10.30 30.81 19.83
C GLY A 141 -11.30 29.90 19.12
N GLU A 142 -11.01 29.55 17.86
CA GLU A 142 -11.86 28.73 17.00
C GLU A 142 -12.12 27.33 17.59
N ALA A 143 -13.32 26.78 17.38
CA ALA A 143 -13.73 25.46 17.88
C ALA A 143 -13.18 24.31 17.00
N LYS A 144 -11.85 24.28 16.86
CA LYS A 144 -11.09 23.32 16.06
C LYS A 144 -9.82 22.85 16.78
N THR A 145 -9.11 21.90 16.19
CA THR A 145 -7.71 21.58 16.52
C THR A 145 -6.76 22.40 15.65
N GLU A 146 -5.46 22.33 15.95
CA GLU A 146 -4.40 22.65 14.99
C GLU A 146 -4.51 21.78 13.72
N ASP A 147 -3.82 22.21 12.67
CA ASP A 147 -3.69 21.46 11.43
C ASP A 147 -2.75 20.26 11.65
N PHE A 148 -3.25 19.07 11.34
CA PHE A 148 -2.50 17.83 11.40
C PHE A 148 -2.09 17.36 10.00
N ASN A 149 -0.97 16.64 9.95
CA ASN A 149 -0.58 15.86 8.79
C ASN A 149 -0.23 14.43 9.23
N VAL A 150 -0.81 13.43 8.56
CA VAL A 150 -0.49 12.02 8.74
C VAL A 150 0.14 11.47 7.48
N ALA A 151 1.39 11.01 7.61
CA ALA A 151 2.09 10.33 6.52
C ALA A 151 1.44 8.98 6.22
N VAL A 152 1.31 8.64 4.94
CA VAL A 152 0.71 7.38 4.49
C VAL A 152 1.79 6.50 3.90
N LEU A 153 2.05 5.35 4.53
CA LEU A 153 3.01 4.37 4.03
C LEU A 153 2.32 3.50 2.97
N PRO A 154 2.75 3.49 1.70
CA PRO A 154 2.09 2.70 0.66
C PRO A 154 2.22 1.20 0.90
N LYS A 155 1.15 0.46 0.61
CA LYS A 155 1.19 -0.99 0.54
C LYS A 155 1.87 -1.41 -0.76
N LEU A 156 3.10 -1.91 -0.62
CA LEU A 156 4.03 -2.17 -1.74
C LEU A 156 3.57 -3.19 -2.81
N CYS A 157 2.45 -3.90 -2.61
CA CYS A 157 1.90 -4.75 -3.66
C CYS A 157 0.41 -5.04 -3.43
N GLU A 158 -0.44 -4.38 -4.22
CA GLU A 158 -1.89 -4.57 -4.21
C GLU A 158 -2.45 -5.18 -5.50
N ASP A 159 -1.65 -5.18 -6.57
CA ASP A 159 -2.04 -5.71 -7.87
C ASP A 159 -1.57 -7.16 -8.06
N LEU A 160 -2.05 -7.80 -9.14
CA LEU A 160 -1.59 -9.12 -9.55
C LEU A 160 -0.06 -9.14 -9.73
N MET A 161 0.48 -8.06 -10.30
CA MET A 161 1.91 -7.87 -10.54
C MET A 161 2.34 -6.49 -10.08
N CYS A 162 3.36 -6.43 -9.23
CA CYS A 162 3.86 -5.20 -8.62
C CYS A 162 5.35 -5.05 -8.90
N VAL A 163 5.81 -3.83 -9.18
CA VAL A 163 7.19 -3.57 -9.59
C VAL A 163 7.85 -2.52 -8.71
N PHE A 164 9.04 -2.80 -8.18
CA PHE A 164 9.80 -1.85 -7.36
C PHE A 164 11.26 -1.71 -7.84
N PRO A 165 11.83 -0.48 -7.92
CA PRO A 165 11.25 0.84 -7.61
C PRO A 165 10.52 1.43 -8.81
N GLU A 166 9.28 1.93 -8.72
CA GLU A 166 8.42 2.27 -9.89
C GLU A 166 9.11 3.02 -11.04
N SER A 167 9.99 3.95 -10.71
CA SER A 167 10.95 4.55 -11.64
C SER A 167 12.28 3.83 -11.54
N ARG A 168 12.74 3.23 -12.65
CA ARG A 168 14.02 2.51 -12.72
C ARG A 168 14.72 2.73 -14.06
N ARG A 169 16.04 2.65 -14.03
CA ARG A 169 16.92 2.54 -15.20
C ARG A 169 17.38 1.11 -15.39
N GLN A 170 18.04 0.83 -16.52
CA GLN A 170 18.55 -0.51 -16.81
C GLN A 170 19.65 -0.97 -15.84
N ASP A 171 20.35 -0.03 -15.19
CA ASP A 171 21.39 -0.27 -14.18
C ASP A 171 20.86 -0.28 -12.73
N ASP A 172 19.54 -0.20 -12.54
CA ASP A 172 18.91 -0.33 -11.23
C ASP A 172 18.48 -1.77 -10.94
N PHE A 173 18.34 -2.08 -9.65
CA PHE A 173 17.63 -3.28 -9.22
C PHE A 173 16.15 -3.17 -9.54
N LEU A 174 15.60 -4.18 -10.22
CA LEU A 174 14.18 -4.37 -10.46
C LEU A 174 13.67 -5.57 -9.67
N SER A 175 12.69 -5.33 -8.81
CA SER A 175 11.92 -6.38 -8.16
C SER A 175 10.53 -6.46 -8.78
N ILE A 176 10.15 -7.67 -9.20
CA ILE A 176 8.82 -7.99 -9.71
C ILE A 176 8.18 -8.95 -8.71
N THR A 177 7.01 -8.57 -8.17
CA THR A 177 6.24 -9.36 -7.22
C THR A 177 4.94 -9.81 -7.85
N TYR A 178 4.68 -11.11 -7.86
CA TYR A 178 3.42 -11.72 -8.28
C TYR A 178 2.58 -12.06 -7.06
N ASN A 179 1.32 -11.61 -7.03
CA ASN A 179 0.35 -11.91 -5.99
C ASN A 179 -0.65 -12.96 -6.49
N ASN A 180 -0.34 -14.23 -6.26
CA ASN A 180 -1.16 -15.36 -6.72
C ASN A 180 -2.58 -15.40 -6.13
N ASN A 181 -2.81 -14.66 -5.04
CA ASN A 181 -4.13 -14.55 -4.42
C ASN A 181 -5.14 -13.75 -5.27
N LEU A 182 -4.66 -12.97 -6.25
CA LEU A 182 -5.48 -12.19 -7.17
C LEU A 182 -5.61 -12.87 -8.54
N GLU A 183 -5.04 -14.06 -8.71
CA GLU A 183 -5.06 -14.76 -9.98
C GLU A 183 -6.48 -15.20 -10.35
N THR A 184 -6.86 -14.99 -11.60
CA THR A 184 -8.19 -15.33 -12.13
C THR A 184 -8.13 -16.50 -13.11
N TYR A 185 -6.97 -16.81 -13.67
CA TYR A 185 -6.78 -17.99 -14.50
C TYR A 185 -6.70 -19.26 -13.63
N GLU A 186 -7.68 -20.16 -13.74
CA GLU A 186 -7.83 -21.37 -12.91
C GLU A 186 -6.53 -22.20 -12.82
N GLY A 187 -5.82 -22.39 -13.94
CA GLY A 187 -4.56 -23.15 -13.97
C GLY A 187 -3.36 -22.44 -13.35
N MET A 188 -3.47 -21.14 -13.06
CA MET A 188 -2.46 -20.36 -12.36
C MET A 188 -2.84 -20.06 -10.91
N GLN A 189 -3.99 -20.51 -10.39
CA GLN A 189 -4.34 -20.29 -8.98
C GLN A 189 -3.66 -21.31 -8.05
N ASN A 190 -3.36 -20.88 -6.82
CA ASN A 190 -2.80 -21.72 -5.75
C ASN A 190 -1.53 -22.48 -6.19
N VAL A 191 -0.63 -21.81 -6.92
CA VAL A 191 0.61 -22.44 -7.39
C VAL A 191 1.51 -22.75 -6.20
N ALA A 192 2.16 -23.92 -6.23
CA ALA A 192 3.11 -24.29 -5.18
C ALA A 192 4.33 -23.36 -5.18
N ASP A 193 4.93 -23.17 -4.01
CA ASP A 193 6.03 -22.21 -3.82
C ASP A 193 7.25 -22.49 -4.71
N ASP A 194 7.39 -23.72 -5.21
CA ASP A 194 8.46 -24.16 -6.09
C ASP A 194 8.14 -24.22 -7.57
N GLU A 195 6.93 -23.83 -7.95
CA GLU A 195 6.40 -23.92 -9.30
C GLU A 195 6.13 -22.57 -9.96
N VAL A 196 6.47 -21.45 -9.32
CA VAL A 196 6.27 -20.10 -9.87
C VAL A 196 7.52 -19.61 -10.59
N TYR A 197 7.38 -19.37 -11.88
CA TYR A 197 8.40 -18.78 -12.75
C TYR A 197 7.86 -17.50 -13.38
N ILE A 198 8.74 -16.71 -14.01
CA ILE A 198 8.35 -15.49 -14.72
C ILE A 198 8.99 -15.47 -16.11
N GLN A 199 8.18 -15.23 -17.15
CA GLN A 199 8.70 -14.91 -18.47
C GLN A 199 9.13 -13.45 -18.50
N LEU A 200 10.28 -13.17 -19.11
CA LEU A 200 10.82 -11.82 -19.26
C LEU A 200 11.22 -11.59 -20.72
N ILE A 201 10.67 -10.53 -21.32
CA ILE A 201 10.95 -10.11 -22.70
C ILE A 201 11.39 -8.65 -22.66
N ALA A 202 12.63 -8.38 -23.05
CA ALA A 202 13.14 -7.02 -23.14
C ALA A 202 12.79 -6.43 -24.50
N ARG A 203 12.16 -5.25 -24.52
CA ARG A 203 12.10 -4.44 -25.74
C ARG A 203 13.32 -3.54 -25.79
N VAL A 204 14.15 -3.75 -26.81
CA VAL A 204 15.42 -3.06 -27.01
C VAL A 204 15.31 -2.13 -28.21
N VAL A 205 15.84 -0.93 -28.10
CA VAL A 205 16.00 0.01 -29.22
C VAL A 205 17.48 0.22 -29.47
N SER A 206 17.90 0.11 -30.73
CA SER A 206 19.27 0.33 -31.20
C SER A 206 19.28 1.03 -32.56
N ALA A 207 20.45 1.22 -33.17
CA ALA A 207 20.56 1.80 -34.50
C ALA A 207 19.88 0.96 -35.60
N SER A 208 19.70 -0.35 -35.40
CA SER A 208 19.02 -1.24 -36.36
C SER A 208 17.49 -1.21 -36.24
N GLY A 209 16.95 -0.66 -35.16
CA GLY A 209 15.52 -0.58 -34.89
C GLY A 209 15.15 -1.07 -33.49
N ALA A 210 13.86 -1.38 -33.31
CA ALA A 210 13.32 -1.92 -32.07
C ALA A 210 13.06 -3.41 -32.20
N GLU A 211 13.52 -4.21 -31.22
CA GLU A 211 13.39 -5.66 -31.19
C GLU A 211 12.89 -6.14 -29.82
N GLU A 212 12.19 -7.27 -29.80
CA GLU A 212 11.79 -7.96 -28.57
C GLU A 212 12.69 -9.18 -28.36
N ILE A 213 13.41 -9.19 -27.25
CA ILE A 213 14.42 -10.19 -26.92
C ILE A 213 13.95 -10.93 -25.67
N PRO A 214 13.41 -12.16 -25.79
CA PRO A 214 13.10 -12.97 -24.63
C PRO A 214 14.40 -13.36 -23.91
N TYR A 215 14.40 -13.41 -22.57
CA TYR A 215 15.57 -13.91 -21.83
C TYR A 215 15.86 -15.37 -22.18
N VAL A 216 14.79 -16.17 -22.25
CA VAL A 216 14.75 -17.50 -22.87
C VAL A 216 13.40 -17.67 -23.57
N GLU A 217 13.34 -18.57 -24.55
CA GLU A 217 12.06 -18.98 -25.16
C GLU A 217 11.07 -19.44 -24.08
N GLU A 218 9.78 -19.15 -24.28
CA GLU A 218 8.72 -19.44 -23.28
C GLU A 218 8.74 -20.90 -22.80
N SER A 219 8.95 -21.84 -23.74
CA SER A 219 9.06 -23.28 -23.47
C SER A 219 10.20 -23.67 -22.51
N MET A 220 11.21 -22.81 -22.32
CA MET A 220 12.36 -23.05 -21.47
C MET A 220 12.24 -22.39 -20.08
N VAL A 221 11.26 -21.51 -19.88
CA VAL A 221 11.12 -20.69 -18.65
C VAL A 221 11.06 -21.55 -17.39
N THR A 222 10.17 -22.53 -17.37
CA THR A 222 9.93 -23.39 -16.20
C THR A 222 11.08 -24.39 -15.94
N SER A 223 12.08 -24.43 -16.84
CA SER A 223 13.31 -25.19 -16.69
C SER A 223 14.55 -24.31 -16.41
N THR A 224 14.38 -22.98 -16.35
CA THR A 224 15.45 -21.99 -16.15
C THR A 224 15.43 -21.50 -14.70
N PRO A 225 16.35 -21.95 -13.83
CA PRO A 225 16.30 -21.66 -12.40
C PRO A 225 16.37 -20.16 -12.04
N GLU A 226 17.03 -19.36 -12.87
CA GLU A 226 17.17 -17.91 -12.70
C GLU A 226 15.82 -17.18 -12.81
N LEU A 227 14.85 -17.76 -13.51
CA LEU A 227 13.50 -17.22 -13.67
C LEU A 227 12.52 -17.69 -12.60
N ARG A 228 12.95 -18.56 -11.68
CA ARG A 228 12.10 -19.01 -10.58
C ARG A 228 11.88 -17.89 -9.57
N MET A 229 10.63 -17.54 -9.34
CA MET A 229 10.25 -16.57 -8.32
C MET A 229 10.34 -17.21 -6.93
N ARG A 230 10.68 -16.42 -5.91
CA ARG A 230 10.82 -16.89 -4.53
C ARG A 230 9.64 -16.42 -3.67
N PRO A 231 9.12 -17.23 -2.74
CA PRO A 231 8.08 -16.78 -1.82
C PRO A 231 8.56 -15.57 -1.01
N VAL A 232 7.64 -14.65 -0.73
CA VAL A 232 7.90 -13.48 0.10
C VAL A 232 7.62 -13.80 1.56
N ASP A 233 8.63 -13.65 2.41
CA ASP A 233 8.52 -13.94 3.84
C ASP A 233 7.36 -13.17 4.49
N GLY A 234 6.52 -13.90 5.24
CA GLY A 234 5.36 -13.35 5.93
C GLY A 234 4.18 -12.98 5.03
N LYS A 235 4.24 -13.29 3.73
CA LYS A 235 3.16 -13.02 2.75
C LYS A 235 2.82 -14.25 1.91
N PRO A 236 1.98 -15.18 2.41
CA PRO A 236 1.56 -16.36 1.66
C PRO A 236 0.93 -16.00 0.29
N GLY A 237 1.30 -16.74 -0.76
CA GLY A 237 0.83 -16.51 -2.14
C GLY A 237 1.52 -15.35 -2.86
N PHE A 238 2.52 -14.70 -2.25
CA PHE A 238 3.34 -13.70 -2.92
C PHE A 238 4.70 -14.27 -3.32
N PHE A 239 5.09 -14.03 -4.56
CA PHE A 239 6.34 -14.51 -5.14
C PHE A 239 7.12 -13.35 -5.72
N ARG A 240 8.45 -13.34 -5.62
CA ARG A 240 9.30 -12.24 -6.07
C ARG A 240 10.54 -12.73 -6.82
N LEU A 241 10.82 -12.07 -7.94
CA LEU A 241 12.14 -12.07 -8.57
C LEU A 241 12.75 -10.68 -8.38
N THR A 242 14.02 -10.62 -7.98
CA THR A 242 14.81 -9.38 -7.96
C THR A 242 16.04 -9.58 -8.83
N MET A 243 16.26 -8.66 -9.76
CA MET A 243 17.35 -8.70 -10.72
C MET A 243 17.97 -7.32 -10.92
N LEU A 244 19.22 -7.30 -11.39
CA LEU A 244 19.82 -6.11 -11.98
C LEU A 244 19.62 -6.22 -13.49
N THR A 245 18.74 -5.40 -14.06
CA THR A 245 18.21 -5.57 -15.42
C THR A 245 19.30 -5.72 -16.49
N ALA A 246 20.27 -4.80 -16.54
CA ALA A 246 21.35 -4.84 -17.52
C ALA A 246 22.24 -6.09 -17.40
N SER A 247 22.52 -6.54 -16.17
CA SER A 247 23.28 -7.76 -15.95
C SER A 247 22.48 -9.01 -16.26
N PHE A 248 21.16 -8.98 -16.04
CA PHE A 248 20.29 -10.13 -16.31
C PHE A 248 20.22 -10.44 -17.80
N PHE A 249 20.12 -9.41 -18.66
CA PHE A 249 20.11 -9.58 -20.11
C PHE A 249 21.50 -9.48 -20.76
N GLN A 250 22.57 -9.55 -19.96
CA GLN A 250 23.93 -9.39 -20.47
C GLN A 250 24.25 -10.44 -21.54
N GLY A 251 24.73 -9.99 -22.70
CA GLY A 251 25.09 -10.86 -23.82
C GLY A 251 23.92 -11.22 -24.75
N LEU A 252 22.68 -10.87 -24.40
CA LEU A 252 21.51 -10.97 -25.28
C LEU A 252 21.25 -9.67 -26.05
N ILE A 253 21.65 -8.53 -25.47
CA ILE A 253 21.39 -7.19 -26.00
C ILE A 253 22.59 -6.71 -26.85
N PRO A 254 22.36 -6.05 -27.99
CA PRO A 254 23.40 -5.36 -28.77
C PRO A 254 24.18 -4.34 -27.94
N GLU A 255 25.44 -4.07 -28.29
CA GLU A 255 26.29 -3.10 -27.55
C GLU A 255 25.72 -1.67 -27.55
N ASP A 256 24.97 -1.29 -28.58
CA ASP A 256 24.29 0.00 -28.72
C ASP A 256 22.79 -0.07 -28.39
N GLY A 257 22.32 -1.18 -27.81
CA GLY A 257 20.93 -1.40 -27.48
C GLY A 257 20.57 -0.90 -26.07
N ASP A 258 19.51 -0.09 -25.98
CA ASP A 258 18.90 0.30 -24.71
C ASP A 258 17.59 -0.44 -24.49
N ILE A 259 17.40 -0.99 -23.28
CA ILE A 259 16.12 -1.57 -22.88
C ILE A 259 15.16 -0.44 -22.54
N ILE A 260 14.04 -0.37 -23.26
CA ILE A 260 13.00 0.65 -23.04
C ILE A 260 11.81 0.14 -22.23
N ASN A 261 11.57 -1.17 -22.25
CA ASN A 261 10.62 -1.83 -21.35
C ASN A 261 10.92 -3.33 -21.21
N ILE A 262 10.32 -3.95 -20.19
CA ILE A 262 10.29 -5.39 -19.99
C ILE A 262 8.83 -5.81 -19.94
N THR A 263 8.42 -6.72 -20.81
CA THR A 263 7.16 -7.45 -20.67
C THR A 263 7.39 -8.64 -19.75
N ALA A 264 6.57 -8.77 -18.72
CA ALA A 264 6.67 -9.83 -17.73
C ALA A 264 5.31 -10.47 -17.44
N PHE A 265 5.29 -11.80 -17.31
CA PHE A 265 4.10 -12.54 -16.87
C PHE A 265 4.50 -13.86 -16.17
N PRO A 266 3.73 -14.31 -15.18
CA PRO A 266 4.06 -15.51 -14.41
C PRO A 266 3.76 -16.78 -15.22
N LEU A 267 4.50 -17.86 -14.96
CA LEU A 267 4.30 -19.18 -15.56
C LEU A 267 4.47 -20.27 -14.52
N ARG A 268 3.92 -21.45 -14.78
CA ARG A 268 4.18 -22.67 -14.01
C ARG A 268 4.35 -23.88 -14.92
N PRO A 269 5.02 -24.96 -14.46
CA PRO A 269 5.18 -26.18 -15.25
C PRO A 269 3.85 -26.73 -15.79
N GLY A 270 3.82 -26.99 -17.10
CA GLY A 270 2.68 -27.62 -17.78
C GLY A 270 1.44 -26.73 -17.94
N TYR A 271 1.54 -25.44 -17.64
CA TYR A 271 0.47 -24.47 -17.91
C TYR A 271 0.79 -23.65 -19.15
N GLU A 272 -0.22 -23.43 -19.99
CA GLU A 272 -0.19 -22.52 -21.12
C GLU A 272 -1.39 -21.57 -20.97
N TYR A 273 -1.15 -20.26 -21.17
CA TYR A 273 -2.24 -19.30 -21.18
C TYR A 273 -3.18 -19.57 -22.37
N PRO A 274 -4.49 -19.34 -22.22
CA PRO A 274 -5.40 -19.42 -23.36
C PRO A 274 -4.96 -18.43 -24.45
N PRO A 275 -5.17 -18.76 -25.75
CA PRO A 275 -4.83 -17.87 -26.83
C PRO A 275 -5.47 -16.49 -26.64
N ASP A 276 -4.71 -15.43 -26.93
CA ASP A 276 -5.22 -14.07 -26.86
C ASP A 276 -6.45 -13.91 -27.78
N SER A 277 -7.58 -13.59 -27.16
CA SER A 277 -8.85 -13.36 -27.88
C SER A 277 -9.07 -11.89 -28.23
N THR A 278 -8.16 -11.01 -27.79
CA THR A 278 -8.25 -9.54 -27.88
C THR A 278 -6.98 -8.93 -28.48
N PRO A 279 -6.70 -9.12 -29.79
CA PRO A 279 -5.45 -8.73 -30.44
C PRO A 279 -5.19 -7.21 -30.50
N TRP A 280 -6.09 -6.38 -29.97
CA TRP A 280 -5.94 -4.93 -29.92
C TRP A 280 -5.45 -4.43 -28.55
N ASN A 281 -5.42 -5.29 -27.54
CA ASN A 281 -4.93 -5.01 -26.19
C ASN A 281 -3.77 -5.96 -25.86
N ALA A 282 -2.88 -5.55 -24.96
CA ALA A 282 -1.96 -6.51 -24.36
C ALA A 282 -2.77 -7.57 -23.59
N PRO A 283 -2.38 -8.85 -23.62
CA PRO A 283 -3.07 -9.88 -22.84
C PRO A 283 -3.14 -9.49 -21.37
N ASP A 284 -4.27 -9.78 -20.70
CA ASP A 284 -4.51 -9.35 -19.31
C ASP A 284 -3.49 -9.90 -18.29
N HIS A 285 -2.75 -10.96 -18.66
CA HIS A 285 -1.69 -11.54 -17.83
C HIS A 285 -0.33 -10.86 -18.00
N TRP A 286 -0.18 -9.94 -18.96
CA TRP A 286 1.07 -9.23 -19.23
C TRP A 286 1.19 -7.97 -18.40
N THR A 287 2.38 -7.76 -17.85
CA THR A 287 2.78 -6.49 -17.24
C THR A 287 3.90 -5.89 -18.07
N ILE A 288 3.66 -4.73 -18.68
CA ILE A 288 4.69 -3.96 -19.38
C ILE A 288 5.33 -3.02 -18.37
N ILE A 289 6.64 -3.16 -18.16
CA ILE A 289 7.42 -2.44 -17.17
C ILE A 289 8.32 -1.45 -17.91
N PRO A 290 8.01 -0.14 -17.91
CA PRO A 290 8.87 0.85 -18.54
C PRO A 290 10.24 0.94 -17.86
N ILE A 291 11.29 1.11 -18.66
CA ILE A 291 12.66 1.38 -18.21
C ILE A 291 13.04 2.77 -18.71
N LEU A 292 13.51 3.62 -17.80
CA LEU A 292 13.91 4.99 -18.14
C LEU A 292 15.22 4.97 -18.93
N THR A 293 15.20 5.57 -20.11
CA THR A 293 16.40 5.87 -20.91
C THR A 293 16.99 7.22 -20.49
N CYS A 294 18.22 7.52 -20.89
CA CYS A 294 18.96 8.72 -20.46
C CYS A 294 18.50 10.04 -21.11
N ASP A 295 17.33 10.06 -21.77
CA ASP A 295 16.75 11.22 -22.47
C ASP A 295 15.60 11.86 -21.69
#